data_AF-A0A1W1VX57-F1
#
_entry.id   AF-A0A1W1VX57-F1
#
_cell.length_a   1.000
_cell.length_b   1.000
_cell.length_c   1.000
_cell.angle_alpha   90.00
_cell.angle_beta   90.00
_cell.angle_gamma   90.00
#
_symmetry.space_group_name_H-M   'P 1'
#
loop_
_entity.id
_entity.type
_entity.pdbx_description
1 polymer ?
#
loop_
_entity_poly.entity_id
_entity_poly.type
_entity_poly.pdbx_seq_one_letter_code
_entity_poly.pdbx_strand_id
1 'polypeptide(L)' 'MQPGDFVLVRVFGNKELIRRVVALKKDCVLICTNEEYERAISEGREPISVGFKYEDILGKMQPKTQEK' A
#
# COMPACT_ATOMS: atom_id res chain seq x y z
N MET A 1 5.02 9.79 -3.82
CA MET A 1 4.77 8.41 -3.34
C MET A 1 6.07 7.64 -3.51
N GLN A 2 6.40 6.72 -2.61
CA GLN A 2 7.61 5.90 -2.61
C GLN A 2 7.35 4.58 -1.85
N PRO A 3 8.17 3.52 -2.05
CA PRO A 3 8.10 2.30 -1.24
C PRO A 3 8.09 2.61 0.28
N GLY A 4 7.23 1.91 1.01
CA GLY A 4 7.03 2.07 2.45
C GLY A 4 5.95 3.09 2.84
N ASP A 5 5.55 4.01 1.95
CA ASP A 5 4.46 4.95 2.21
C ASP A 5 3.12 4.22 2.44
N PHE A 6 2.27 4.78 3.29
CA PHE A 6 0.85 4.41 3.32
C PHE A 6 0.05 5.25 2.34
N VAL A 7 -0.88 4.62 1.64
CA VAL A 7 -1.78 5.26 0.68
C VAL A 7 -3.20 4.80 0.90
N LEU A 8 -4.14 5.70 0.62
CA LEU A 8 -5.56 5.37 0.52
C LEU A 8 -5.85 4.94 -0.92
N VAL A 9 -6.40 3.74 -1.10
CA VAL A 9 -6.74 3.17 -2.40
C VAL A 9 -8.23 2.87 -2.47
N ARG A 10 -8.85 3.21 -3.60
CA ARG A 10 -10.21 2.80 -3.93
C ARG A 10 -10.18 1.37 -4.45
N VAL A 11 -10.99 0.50 -3.85
CA VAL A 11 -11.16 -0.89 -4.27
C VAL A 11 -12.59 -1.15 -4.75
N PHE A 12 -12.82 -2.36 -5.27
CA PHE A 12 -14.12 -2.77 -5.78
C PHE A 12 -15.27 -2.49 -4.78
N GLY A 13 -16.39 -1.99 -5.30
CA GLY A 13 -17.55 -1.62 -4.50
C GLY A 13 -17.41 -0.28 -3.77
N ASN A 14 -16.60 0.65 -4.30
CA ASN A 14 -16.35 1.99 -3.73
C ASN A 14 -15.84 1.98 -2.28
N LYS A 15 -15.22 0.88 -1.86
CA LYS A 15 -14.55 0.81 -0.56
C LYS A 15 -13.18 1.46 -0.66
N GLU A 16 -12.71 2.02 0.43
CA GLU A 16 -11.39 2.61 0.52
C GLU A 16 -10.57 1.86 1.56
N LEU A 17 -9.32 1.55 1.23
CA LEU A 17 -8.43 0.80 2.11
C LEU A 17 -7.11 1.54 2.23
N ILE A 18 -6.50 1.45 3.41
CA ILE A 18 -5.12 1.88 3.61
C ILE A 18 -4.20 0.72 3.27
N ARG A 19 -3.21 0.98 2.42
CA ARG A 19 -2.23 -0.01 1.95
C ARG A 19 -0.84 0.58 1.93
N ARG A 20 0.17 -0.29 1.95
CA ARG A 20 1.58 0.10 1.94
C ARG A 20 2.16 -0.07 0.54
N VAL A 21 2.87 0.94 0.06
CA VAL A 21 3.50 0.93 -1.26
C VAL A 21 4.71 0.00 -1.24
N VAL A 22 4.74 -0.95 -2.17
CA VAL A 22 5.86 -1.88 -2.36
C VAL A 22 6.80 -1.35 -3.43
N ALA A 23 6.26 -0.95 -4.60
CA ALA A 23 7.06 -0.42 -5.69
C ALA A 23 6.24 0.49 -6.60
N LEU A 24 6.92 1.42 -7.27
CA LEU A 24 6.35 2.23 -8.35
C LEU A 24 6.72 1.57 -9.69
N LYS A 25 5.73 1.42 -10.56
CA LYS A 25 5.92 1.01 -11.95
C LYS A 25 5.42 2.12 -12.86
N LYS A 26 5.71 2.02 -14.17
CA LYS A 26 5.37 3.07 -15.14
C LYS A 26 3.88 3.46 -15.09
N ASP A 27 2.99 2.47 -15.05
CA ASP A 27 1.53 2.69 -15.18
C ASP A 27 0.73 2.29 -13.93
N CYS A 28 1.38 1.73 -12.91
CA CYS A 28 0.73 1.28 -11.70
C CYS A 28 1.65 1.38 -10.47
N VAL A 29 1.04 1.25 -9.30
CA VAL A 29 1.72 1.09 -8.02
C VAL A 29 1.44 -0.30 -7.47
N LEU A 30 2.48 -0.97 -7.00
CA LEU A 30 2.33 -2.23 -6.26
C LEU A 30 2.09 -1.89 -4.79
N ILE A 31 1.01 -2.42 -4.23
CA ILE A 31 0.63 -2.21 -2.83
C ILE A 31 0.35 -3.53 -2.12
N CYS A 32 0.54 -3.57 -0.81
CA CYS A 32 0.19 -4.71 0.04
C CYS A 32 -0.43 -4.25 1.37
N THR A 33 -0.85 -5.20 2.21
CA THR A 33 -1.25 -4.87 3.59
C THR A 33 -0.02 -4.50 4.42
N ASN A 34 -0.23 -3.87 5.57
CA ASN A 34 0.89 -3.53 6.45
C ASN A 34 1.58 -4.79 6.98
N GLU A 35 0.80 -5.79 7.38
CA GLU A 35 1.27 -7.04 7.98
C GLU A 35 2.12 -7.83 6.98
N GLU A 36 1.72 -7.88 5.71
CA GLU A 36 2.51 -8.56 4.67
C GLU A 36 3.81 -7.80 4.38
N TYR A 37 3.77 -6.46 4.37
CA TYR A 37 4.97 -5.64 4.19
C TYR A 37 5.98 -5.94 5.30
N GLU A 38 5.55 -5.85 6.55
CA GLU A 38 6.41 -6.08 7.72
C GLU A 38 6.95 -7.51 7.76
N ARG A 39 6.09 -8.49 7.52
CA ARG A 39 6.49 -9.91 7.47
C ARG A 39 7.53 -10.17 6.40
N ALA A 40 7.29 -9.73 5.17
CA ALA A 40 8.21 -9.94 4.05
C ALA A 40 9.58 -9.31 4.29
N ILE A 41 9.60 -8.09 4.83
CA ILE A 41 10.85 -7.40 5.20
C ILE A 41 11.59 -8.17 6.30
N SER A 42 10.88 -8.65 7.33
CA SER A 42 11.49 -9.44 8.41
C SER A 42 12.07 -10.78 7.92
N GLU A 43 11.48 -11.35 6.88
CA GLU A 43 11.90 -12.61 6.24
C GLU A 43 12.95 -12.38 5.14
N GLY A 44 13.33 -11.13 4.84
CA GLY A 44 14.30 -10.82 3.78
C GLY A 44 13.81 -11.13 2.36
N ARG A 45 12.50 -11.15 2.14
CA ARG A 45 11.87 -11.41 0.84
C ARG A 45 11.05 -10.21 0.35
N GLU A 46 10.66 -10.23 -0.92
CA GLU A 46 9.72 -9.22 -1.44
C GLU A 46 8.29 -9.45 -0.91
N PRO A 47 7.55 -8.38 -0.57
CA PRO A 47 6.15 -8.49 -0.19
C PRO A 47 5.26 -8.98 -1.33
N ILE A 48 4.30 -9.85 -1.01
CA ILE A 48 3.22 -10.19 -1.93
C ILE A 48 2.36 -8.94 -2.13
N SER A 49 2.28 -8.48 -3.37
CA SER A 49 1.66 -7.21 -3.72
C SER A 49 0.68 -7.33 -4.86
N VAL A 50 -0.24 -6.37 -4.93
CA VAL A 50 -1.23 -6.24 -5.99
C VAL A 50 -1.03 -4.89 -6.68
N GLY A 51 -1.09 -4.89 -8.01
CA GLY A 51 -0.99 -3.67 -8.81
C GLY A 51 -2.30 -2.90 -8.83
N PHE A 52 -2.23 -1.61 -8.52
CA PHE A 52 -3.32 -0.65 -8.68
C PHE A 52 -2.89 0.47 -9.61
N LYS A 53 -3.83 0.95 -10.43
CA LYS A 53 -3.57 2.13 -11.25
C LYS A 53 -3.45 3.37 -10.37
N TYR A 54 -2.69 4.36 -10.83
CA TYR A 54 -2.54 5.63 -10.11
C TYR A 54 -3.88 6.36 -9.91
N GLU A 55 -4.84 6.21 -10.83
CA GLU A 55 -6.18 6.81 -10.74
C GLU A 55 -7.01 6.29 -9.55
N ASP A 56 -6.70 5.10 -9.06
CA ASP A 56 -7.37 4.50 -7.89
C ASP A 56 -6.71 4.90 -6.56
N ILE A 57 -5.57 5.61 -6.62
CA ILE A 57 -4.88 6.11 -5.43
C ILE A 57 -5.41 7.49 -5.07
N LEU A 58 -6.10 7.57 -3.93
CA LEU A 58 -6.80 8.77 -3.48
C LEU A 58 -5.89 9.74 -2.72
N GLY A 59 -4.74 9.27 -2.24
CA GLY A 59 -3.74 10.13 -1.58
C GLY A 59 -2.79 9.36 -0.66
N LYS A 60 -1.75 10.06 -0.20
CA LYS A 60 -0.88 9.56 0.88
C LYS A 60 -1.61 9.66 2.21
N MET A 61 -1.45 8.62 3.04
CA MET A 61 -1.92 8.60 4.42
C MET A 61 -0.71 8.58 5.34
N GLN A 62 -0.81 9.25 6.48
CA GLN A 62 0.04 8.91 7.62
C GLN A 62 -0.69 7.81 8.41
N PRO A 63 0.03 6.78 8.91
CA PRO A 63 -0.59 5.86 9.86
C PRO A 63 -0.99 6.72 11.06
N LYS A 64 -2.30 6.85 11.29
CA LYS A 64 -2.77 7.41 12.55
C LYS A 64 -2.33 6.41 13.61
N THR A 65 -1.37 6.79 14.45
CA THR A 65 -1.12 6.07 15.70
C THR A 65 -2.46 6.01 16.42
N GLN A 66 -3.09 4.85 16.46
CA GLN A 66 -4.23 4.64 17.35
C GLN A 66 -3.65 4.60 18.76
N GLU A 67 -3.59 5.75 19.42
CA GLU A 67 -3.50 5.80 20.87
C GLU A 67 -4.86 5.37 21.43
N LYS A 68 -4.98 4.10 21.83
CA LYS A 68 -5.48 3.61 23.13
C LYS A 68 -5.96 2.17 23.06
#